data_AF-A0AAF0DEW6-F1
#
_entry.id   AF-A0AAF0DEW6-F1
#
_cell.length_a   1.000
_cell.length_b   1.000
_cell.length_c   1.000
_cell.angle_alpha   90.00
_cell.angle_beta   90.00
_cell.angle_gamma   90.00
#
_symmetry.space_group_name_H-M   'P 1'
#
loop_
_entity.id
_entity.type
_entity.pdbx_description
1 polymer ?
#
loop_
_entity_poly.entity_id
_entity_poly.type
_entity_poly.pdbx_seq_one_letter_code
_entity_poly.pdbx_strand_id
1 'polypeptide(L)'
;MALETCVAAKEVTMTSVVRPLRWRLSLGSIAYRPLTKGAPYNSVIAQCRGEVQKKPCCACAGLHGPFSECVIAITPNGKSIGKGACANCLWRGAPNRCTLRSDYKEPEKTTSPSPKAVRTRAVKKPTKTTQKGKKSVAKDSADKLP
;
A
#
# COMPACT_ATOMS: atom_id res chain seq x y z
N MET A 1 -5.28 21.66 3.02
CA MET A 1 -5.68 20.40 2.35
C MET A 1 -6.52 19.44 3.21
N ALA A 2 -6.71 19.63 4.53
CA ALA A 2 -7.50 18.72 5.38
C ALA A 2 -9.02 18.99 5.39
N LEU A 3 -9.47 20.18 4.95
CA LEU A 3 -10.87 20.60 5.04
C LEU A 3 -11.77 19.90 4.01
N GLU A 4 -11.31 19.70 2.78
CA GLU A 4 -12.14 19.13 1.69
C GLU A 4 -12.56 17.69 1.96
N THR A 5 -11.68 16.88 2.55
CA THR A 5 -12.01 15.51 2.94
C THR A 5 -13.07 15.44 4.04
N CYS A 6 -13.15 16.46 4.90
CA CYS A 6 -14.13 16.51 5.98
C CYS A 6 -15.52 16.89 5.45
N VAL A 7 -15.61 17.77 4.46
CA VAL A 7 -16.89 18.20 3.88
C VAL A 7 -17.54 17.07 3.10
N ALA A 8 -16.78 16.38 2.23
CA ALA A 8 -17.29 15.26 1.46
C ALA A 8 -17.80 14.11 2.37
N ALA A 9 -17.05 13.76 3.43
CA ALA A 9 -17.48 12.73 4.36
C ALA A 9 -18.80 13.09 5.07
N LYS A 10 -18.95 14.36 5.51
CA LYS A 10 -20.20 14.84 6.12
C LYS A 10 -21.39 14.78 5.16
N GLU A 11 -21.21 15.20 3.92
CA GLU A 11 -22.27 15.14 2.91
C GLU A 11 -22.68 13.69 2.62
N VAL A 12 -21.72 12.77 2.47
CA VAL A 12 -22.03 11.34 2.29
C VAL A 12 -22.73 10.78 3.53
N THR A 13 -22.41 11.26 4.75
CA THR A 13 -23.16 10.88 5.97
C THR A 13 -24.61 11.36 6.02
N MET A 14 -25.07 12.17 5.07
CA MET A 14 -26.49 12.51 4.93
C MET A 14 -27.22 11.66 3.87
N THR A 15 -26.49 10.91 3.04
CA THR A 15 -27.08 9.99 2.03
C THR A 15 -27.63 8.73 2.69
N SER A 16 -28.64 8.08 2.11
CA SER A 16 -29.16 6.81 2.62
C SER A 16 -28.09 5.72 2.67
N VAL A 17 -28.22 4.81 3.63
CA VAL A 17 -27.39 3.59 3.69
C VAL A 17 -27.90 2.63 2.62
N VAL A 18 -27.04 2.29 1.67
CA VAL A 18 -27.39 1.47 0.51
C VAL A 18 -27.09 -0.01 0.78
N ARG A 19 -26.06 -0.31 1.57
CA ARG A 19 -25.60 -1.69 1.78
C ARG A 19 -25.02 -1.94 3.17
N PRO A 20 -25.11 -3.19 3.68
CA PRO A 20 -24.38 -3.59 4.88
C PRO A 20 -22.87 -3.65 4.62
N LEU A 21 -22.08 -3.57 5.70
CA LEU A 21 -20.63 -3.74 5.62
C LEU A 21 -20.28 -5.18 5.29
N ARG A 22 -19.72 -5.38 4.10
CA ARG A 22 -19.21 -6.67 3.65
C ARG A 22 -17.71 -6.76 3.92
N TRP A 23 -17.39 -7.25 5.11
CA TRP A 23 -16.01 -7.49 5.52
C TRP A 23 -15.44 -8.70 4.79
N ARG A 24 -14.16 -8.62 4.43
CA ARG A 24 -13.35 -9.73 3.99
C ARG A 24 -12.64 -10.32 5.20
N LEU A 25 -12.79 -11.62 5.39
CA LEU A 25 -12.01 -12.37 6.35
C LEU A 25 -10.62 -12.64 5.76
N SER A 26 -9.58 -12.21 6.47
CA SER A 26 -8.19 -12.56 6.17
C SER A 26 -7.72 -13.52 7.26
N LEU A 27 -7.42 -14.77 6.89
CA LEU A 27 -7.01 -15.81 7.85
C LEU A 27 -8.01 -15.98 9.01
N GLY A 28 -9.31 -15.95 8.70
CA GLY A 28 -10.38 -16.10 9.70
C GLY A 28 -10.64 -14.87 10.57
N SER A 29 -9.91 -13.76 10.39
CA SER A 29 -10.10 -12.52 11.15
C SER A 29 -10.36 -11.31 10.25
N ILE A 30 -11.10 -10.34 10.78
CA ILE A 30 -11.24 -9.03 10.14
C ILE A 30 -10.00 -8.22 10.52
N ALA A 31 -9.40 -7.52 9.57
CA ALA A 31 -8.32 -6.57 9.84
C ALA A 31 -8.87 -5.35 10.61
N TYR A 32 -9.11 -5.52 11.92
CA TYR A 32 -9.70 -4.51 12.78
C TYR A 32 -8.80 -3.27 12.89
N ARG A 33 -9.42 -2.10 12.77
CA ARG A 33 -8.83 -0.82 13.16
C ARG A 33 -9.88 -0.02 13.95
N PRO A 34 -9.48 0.74 14.97
CA PRO A 34 -10.41 1.61 15.69
C PRO A 34 -11.13 2.57 14.73
N LEU A 35 -12.46 2.61 14.82
CA LEU A 35 -13.31 3.47 14.00
C LEU A 35 -13.53 4.84 14.67
N THR A 36 -12.47 5.45 15.20
CA THR A 36 -12.59 6.70 15.95
C THR A 36 -12.81 7.89 15.01
N LYS A 37 -11.82 8.22 14.16
CA LYS A 37 -11.89 9.31 13.17
C LYS A 37 -10.94 9.04 11.99
N GLY A 38 -11.15 9.76 10.88
CA GLY A 38 -10.22 9.74 9.73
C GLY A 38 -10.50 8.64 8.72
N ALA A 39 -9.43 8.06 8.16
CA ALA A 39 -9.54 7.18 7.00
C ALA A 39 -10.35 5.89 7.24
N PRO A 40 -10.19 5.15 8.37
CA PRO A 40 -11.00 3.96 8.65
C PRO A 40 -12.50 4.30 8.75
N TYR A 41 -12.84 5.33 9.50
CA TYR A 41 -14.22 5.80 9.67
C TYR A 41 -14.84 6.21 8.32
N ASN A 42 -14.14 7.05 7.55
CA ASN A 42 -14.61 7.50 6.24
C ASN A 42 -14.75 6.35 5.23
N SER A 43 -13.89 5.34 5.31
CA SER A 43 -14.00 4.16 4.43
C SER A 43 -15.20 3.27 4.76
N VAL A 44 -15.59 3.17 6.03
CA VAL A 44 -16.83 2.50 6.44
C VAL A 44 -18.05 3.24 5.91
N ILE A 45 -18.07 4.57 6.03
CA ILE A 45 -19.14 5.41 5.44
C ILE A 45 -19.19 5.21 3.92
N ALA A 46 -18.04 5.26 3.25
CA ALA A 46 -17.96 5.09 1.80
C ALA A 46 -18.49 3.71 1.39
N GLN A 47 -18.13 2.65 2.12
CA GLN A 47 -18.59 1.30 1.86
C GLN A 47 -20.12 1.17 1.97
N CYS A 48 -20.73 1.77 3.00
CA CYS A 48 -22.17 1.66 3.23
C CYS A 48 -23.03 2.46 2.24
N ARG A 49 -22.50 3.57 1.71
CA ARG A 49 -23.30 4.59 1.02
C ARG A 49 -22.88 4.84 -0.42
N GLY A 50 -21.72 4.34 -0.82
CA GLY A 50 -21.21 4.51 -2.17
C GLY A 50 -21.74 3.49 -3.18
N GLU A 51 -21.27 3.65 -4.40
CA GLU A 51 -21.54 2.80 -5.55
C GLU A 51 -20.47 1.72 -5.70
N VAL A 52 -20.91 0.46 -5.83
CA VAL A 52 -20.02 -0.67 -6.11
C VAL A 52 -19.54 -0.58 -7.55
N GLN A 53 -18.23 -0.67 -7.72
CA GLN A 53 -17.59 -0.66 -9.02
C GLN A 53 -17.61 -2.06 -9.62
N LYS A 54 -17.94 -2.14 -10.92
CA LYS A 54 -18.01 -3.41 -11.67
C LYS A 54 -16.67 -4.17 -11.67
N LYS A 55 -15.56 -3.43 -11.67
CA LYS A 55 -14.20 -3.99 -11.63
C LYS A 55 -13.46 -3.45 -10.41
N PRO A 56 -12.70 -4.30 -9.68
CA PRO A 56 -11.84 -3.82 -8.61
C PRO A 56 -10.72 -2.94 -9.19
N CYS A 57 -10.21 -1.99 -8.39
CA CYS A 57 -8.99 -1.27 -8.78
C CYS A 57 -7.78 -2.22 -8.81
N CYS A 58 -6.71 -1.85 -9.52
CA CYS A 58 -5.52 -2.70 -9.63
C CYS A 58 -4.92 -3.06 -8.27
N ALA A 59 -4.95 -2.14 -7.30
CA ALA A 59 -4.51 -2.42 -5.94
C ALA A 59 -5.41 -3.46 -5.24
N CYS A 60 -6.73 -3.39 -5.41
CA CYS A 60 -7.67 -4.30 -4.76
C CYS A 60 -7.80 -5.66 -5.46
N ALA A 61 -7.38 -5.77 -6.72
CA ALA A 61 -7.29 -7.06 -7.42
C ALA A 61 -6.40 -8.05 -6.65
N GLY A 62 -5.33 -7.58 -5.99
CA GLY A 62 -4.50 -8.37 -5.07
C GLY A 62 -5.11 -8.62 -3.69
N LEU A 63 -6.44 -8.55 -3.58
CA LEU A 63 -7.20 -8.72 -2.35
C LEU A 63 -6.79 -7.77 -1.19
N HIS A 64 -6.34 -6.57 -1.54
CA HIS A 64 -5.97 -5.56 -0.55
C HIS A 64 -7.19 -4.83 0.02
N GLY A 65 -7.34 -4.93 1.35
CA GLY A 65 -8.28 -4.11 2.12
C GLY A 65 -9.23 -5.00 2.91
N PRO A 66 -10.04 -4.42 3.80
CA PRO A 66 -10.92 -5.17 4.67
C PRO A 66 -12.30 -5.43 4.04
N PHE A 67 -12.63 -4.89 2.87
CA PHE A 67 -13.93 -5.05 2.24
C PHE A 67 -13.85 -5.96 1.02
N SER A 68 -14.94 -6.69 0.76
CA SER A 68 -15.04 -7.62 -0.38
C SER A 68 -15.06 -6.91 -1.74
N GLU A 69 -15.58 -5.68 -1.79
CA GLU A 69 -15.90 -4.95 -3.02
C GLU A 69 -15.20 -3.59 -3.05
N CYS A 70 -14.92 -3.06 -4.26
CA CYS A 70 -14.48 -1.68 -4.43
C CYS A 70 -15.71 -0.77 -4.51
N VAL A 71 -15.89 0.08 -3.50
CA VAL A 71 -16.98 1.06 -3.43
C VAL A 71 -16.43 2.47 -3.46
N ILE A 72 -17.01 3.35 -4.28
CA ILE A 72 -16.67 4.78 -4.34
C ILE A 72 -17.87 5.58 -3.83
N ALA A 73 -17.62 6.52 -2.93
CA ALA A 73 -18.67 7.43 -2.46
C ALA A 73 -18.47 8.83 -3.04
N ILE A 74 -19.41 9.21 -3.90
CA ILE A 74 -19.53 10.52 -4.53
C ILE A 74 -20.85 11.13 -4.04
N THR A 75 -20.82 12.37 -3.61
CA THR A 75 -22.01 13.12 -3.19
C THR A 75 -22.78 13.58 -4.42
N PRO A 76 -24.09 13.88 -4.31
CA PRO A 76 -24.86 14.44 -5.41
C PRO A 76 -24.25 15.72 -6.00
N ASN A 77 -23.51 16.49 -5.18
CA ASN A 77 -22.81 17.71 -5.56
C ASN A 77 -21.45 17.45 -6.23
N GLY A 78 -21.12 16.19 -6.57
CA GLY A 78 -19.88 15.80 -7.22
C GLY A 78 -18.65 15.73 -6.31
N LYS A 79 -18.79 15.92 -4.99
CA LYS A 79 -17.66 15.79 -4.05
C LYS A 79 -17.44 14.33 -3.72
N SER A 80 -16.20 13.91 -3.52
CA SER A 80 -15.88 12.51 -3.26
C SER A 80 -15.02 12.34 -2.02
N ILE A 81 -15.29 11.28 -1.26
CA ILE A 81 -14.42 10.91 -0.13
C ILE A 81 -13.08 10.43 -0.70
N GLY A 82 -11.97 10.95 -0.17
CA GLY A 82 -10.63 10.52 -0.60
C GLY A 82 -10.34 10.79 -2.08
N LYS A 83 -10.93 11.85 -2.66
CA LYS A 83 -10.80 12.23 -4.08
C LYS A 83 -11.26 11.14 -5.06
N GLY A 84 -12.26 10.35 -4.65
CA GLY A 84 -12.85 9.28 -5.48
C GLY A 84 -12.12 7.95 -5.35
N ALA A 85 -11.18 7.82 -4.42
CA ALA A 85 -10.58 6.52 -4.13
C ALA A 85 -11.62 5.55 -3.53
N CYS A 86 -11.49 4.26 -3.84
CA CYS A 86 -12.38 3.25 -3.27
C CYS A 86 -12.15 3.06 -1.77
N ALA A 87 -13.18 2.56 -1.07
CA ALA A 87 -13.18 2.34 0.38
C ALA A 87 -11.98 1.51 0.87
N ASN A 88 -11.58 0.47 0.13
CA ASN A 88 -10.42 -0.37 0.47
C ASN A 88 -9.08 0.40 0.44
N CYS A 89 -8.86 1.23 -0.58
CA CYS A 89 -7.67 2.06 -0.70
C CYS A 89 -7.67 3.17 0.36
N LEU A 90 -8.84 3.71 0.68
CA LEU A 90 -9.01 4.70 1.74
C LEU A 90 -8.68 4.09 3.11
N TRP A 91 -9.19 2.90 3.44
CA TRP A 91 -8.90 2.20 4.69
C TRP A 91 -7.40 1.99 4.91
N ARG A 92 -6.67 1.66 3.84
CA ARG A 92 -5.21 1.45 3.89
C ARG A 92 -4.41 2.75 4.02
N GLY A 93 -5.04 3.92 3.92
CA GLY A 93 -4.35 5.20 3.88
C GLY A 93 -3.57 5.42 2.57
N ALA A 94 -3.93 4.70 1.50
CA ALA A 94 -3.28 4.81 0.20
C ALA A 94 -4.27 5.18 -0.93
N PRO A 95 -5.07 6.27 -0.78
CA PRO A 95 -6.03 6.67 -1.80
C PRO A 95 -5.37 7.02 -3.14
N ASN A 96 -4.11 7.48 -3.12
CA ASN A 96 -3.33 7.84 -4.31
C ASN A 96 -2.97 6.65 -5.20
N ARG A 97 -3.00 5.41 -4.67
CA ARG A 97 -2.74 4.18 -5.45
C ARG A 97 -4.00 3.57 -6.06
N CYS A 98 -5.15 4.17 -5.82
CA CYS A 98 -6.42 3.66 -6.32
C CYS A 98 -6.58 4.06 -7.79
N THR A 99 -6.66 3.08 -8.68
CA THR A 99 -6.88 3.32 -10.13
C THR A 99 -8.31 3.77 -10.46
N LEU A 100 -9.21 3.72 -9.47
CA LEU A 100 -10.57 4.23 -9.56
C LEU A 100 -10.68 5.70 -9.11
N ARG A 101 -9.60 6.27 -8.59
CA ARG A 101 -9.59 7.65 -8.10
C ARG A 101 -9.82 8.61 -9.26
N SER A 102 -10.62 9.65 -9.05
CA SER A 102 -11.01 10.62 -10.09
C SER A 102 -9.83 11.31 -10.77
N ASP A 103 -8.76 11.61 -10.02
CA ASP A 103 -7.53 12.23 -10.57
C ASP A 103 -6.41 11.22 -10.86
N TYR A 104 -6.70 9.92 -10.94
CA TYR A 104 -5.66 8.93 -11.18
C TYR A 104 -5.02 9.15 -12.56
N LYS A 105 -3.71 9.41 -12.56
CA LYS A 105 -2.87 9.30 -13.75
C LYS A 105 -2.19 7.94 -13.67
N GLU A 106 -2.37 7.10 -14.70
CA GLU A 106 -1.60 5.87 -14.83
C GLU A 106 -0.12 6.23 -14.71
N PRO A 107 0.69 5.53 -13.90
CA PRO A 107 2.12 5.72 -13.95
C PRO A 107 2.54 5.33 -15.36
N GLU A 108 2.97 6.32 -16.16
CA GLU A 108 3.53 6.05 -17.48
C GLU A 108 4.53 4.90 -17.32
N LYS A 109 4.41 3.86 -18.15
CA LYS A 109 5.34 2.73 -18.18
C LYS A 109 6.72 3.25 -18.52
N THR A 110 7.44 3.80 -17.55
CA THR A 110 8.88 3.79 -17.57
C THR A 110 9.24 2.34 -17.37
N THR A 111 9.63 1.67 -18.45
CA THR A 111 10.43 0.46 -18.39
C THR A 111 11.50 0.64 -17.33
N SER A 112 11.29 0.04 -16.16
CA SER A 112 12.29 -0.08 -15.12
C SER A 112 13.49 -0.85 -15.68
N PRO A 113 14.72 -0.38 -15.51
CA PRO A 113 15.77 -1.25 -15.06
C PRO A 113 15.69 -1.28 -13.53
N SER A 114 15.26 -2.41 -12.98
CA SER A 114 15.54 -2.73 -11.58
C SER A 114 17.04 -2.62 -11.32
N PRO A 115 17.52 -1.84 -10.33
CA PRO A 115 18.81 -2.13 -9.77
C PRO A 115 18.65 -3.37 -8.88
N LYS A 116 19.09 -4.52 -9.40
CA LYS A 116 19.52 -5.63 -8.54
C LYS A 116 20.48 -5.02 -7.52
N ALA A 117 20.22 -5.22 -6.24
CA ALA A 117 21.18 -4.91 -5.18
C ALA A 117 22.35 -5.91 -5.29
N VAL A 118 23.22 -5.71 -6.28
CA VAL A 118 24.54 -6.31 -6.32
C VAL A 118 25.37 -5.57 -5.30
N ARG A 119 25.70 -6.26 -4.21
CA ARG A 119 26.72 -5.82 -3.26
C ARG A 119 28.06 -5.74 -4.00
N THR A 120 28.47 -4.55 -4.42
CA THR A 120 29.87 -4.28 -4.78
C THR A 120 30.53 -3.44 -3.70
N ARG A 121 31.56 -4.03 -3.09
CA ARG A 121 32.46 -3.42 -2.12
C ARG A 121 33.12 -2.19 -2.73
N ALA A 122 33.09 -1.07 -2.00
CA ALA A 122 33.87 0.12 -2.34
C ALA A 122 35.36 -0.14 -2.04
N VAL A 123 36.15 -0.19 -3.10
CA VAL A 123 37.61 -0.09 -3.06
C VAL A 123 37.96 1.40 -3.05
N LYS A 124 38.64 1.87 -1.98
CA LYS A 124 39.45 3.10 -2.00
C LYS A 124 40.90 2.75 -1.68
N LYS A 125 41.81 3.08 -2.61
CA LYS A 125 43.29 3.17 -2.45
C LYS A 125 43.67 4.55 -1.86
N PRO A 126 44.96 4.90 -1.64
CA PRO A 126 45.96 4.28 -0.75
C PRO A 126 46.69 5.34 0.13
N THR A 127 47.17 4.99 1.34
CA THR A 127 48.27 5.75 1.98
C THR A 127 49.09 4.92 2.98
N LYS A 128 50.36 4.72 2.61
CA LYS A 128 51.63 4.48 3.32
C LYS A 128 51.62 4.27 4.86
N THR A 129 52.29 3.20 5.32
CA THR A 129 53.54 3.23 6.15
C THR A 129 53.68 2.03 7.11
N THR A 130 54.81 1.32 6.96
CA THR A 130 55.61 0.53 7.94
C THR A 130 55.17 -0.86 8.46
N GLN A 131 55.87 -1.87 7.91
CA GLN A 131 56.60 -3.00 8.52
C GLN A 131 56.17 -3.60 9.89
N LYS A 132 56.09 -4.94 9.97
CA LYS A 132 57.14 -5.83 10.59
C LYS A 132 56.59 -7.21 11.03
N GLY A 133 57.28 -8.30 10.63
CA GLY A 133 57.34 -9.60 11.36
C GLY A 133 56.44 -10.73 10.82
N LYS A 134 56.98 -11.78 10.17
CA LYS A 134 57.35 -13.12 10.74
C LYS A 134 56.11 -13.91 11.23
N LYS A 135 55.77 -15.15 10.86
CA LYS A 135 56.48 -16.42 10.60
C LYS A 135 55.38 -17.41 10.11
N SER A 136 55.46 -18.09 8.96
CA SER A 136 55.94 -19.47 8.72
C SER A 136 55.06 -20.65 9.21
N VAL A 137 54.91 -21.63 8.30
CA VAL A 137 54.77 -23.12 8.46
C VAL A 137 53.40 -23.78 8.15
N ALA A 138 53.29 -24.24 6.89
CA ALA A 138 53.13 -25.63 6.37
C ALA A 138 52.03 -26.62 6.84
N LYS A 139 51.71 -27.49 5.85
CA LYS A 139 51.10 -28.84 5.85
C LYS A 139 49.57 -28.95 5.93
N ASP A 140 48.92 -29.96 5.37
CA ASP A 140 49.05 -30.88 4.21
C ASP A 140 47.88 -31.86 4.37
N SER A 141 47.36 -32.41 3.27
CA SER A 141 46.68 -33.72 3.17
C SER A 141 45.35 -33.93 3.95
N ALA A 142 44.20 -34.09 3.29
CA ALA A 142 43.70 -35.28 2.57
C ALA A 142 42.86 -36.23 3.44
N ASP A 143 41.81 -36.75 2.78
CA ASP A 143 41.08 -38.01 2.99
C ASP A 143 39.81 -38.11 3.89
N LYS A 144 38.75 -38.51 3.16
CA LYS A 144 37.71 -39.53 3.45
C LYS A 144 36.88 -39.49 4.73
N LEU A 145 35.57 -39.57 4.52
CA LEU A 145 34.60 -40.12 5.48
C LEU A 145 33.46 -40.87 4.73
N PRO A 146 32.70 -41.71 5.45
CA PRO A 146 32.50 -43.14 5.18
C PRO A 146 31.29 -43.52 4.30
#